data_AF-W2YQ25-F1
#
_entry.id   AF-W2YQ25-F1
#
_cell.length_a   1.000
_cell.length_b   1.000
_cell.length_c   1.000
_cell.angle_alpha   90.00
_cell.angle_beta   90.00
_cell.angle_gamma   90.00
#
_symmetry.space_group_name_H-M   'P 1'
#
loop_
_entity.id
_entity.type
_entity.pdbx_description
1 polymer ?
#
loop_
_entity_poly.entity_id
_entity_poly.type
_entity_poly.pdbx_seq_one_letter_code
_entity_poly.pdbx_strand_id
1 'polypeptide(L)'
;MKSLTCVVIGDESVFGVEIEDRKKVWQLKKMIAEENDYTFAPKDLKLYVAKKGDNWLKTSDPSVKRLEDGNVPAQIKDIMKQNGEMDANYRLLNTAFGFPNEEDAEDDTK
;
A
#
# COMPACT_ATOMS: atom_id res chain seq x y z
N MET A 1 12.23 -9.23 -8.49
CA MET A 1 11.73 -7.84 -8.49
C MET A 1 10.22 -7.94 -8.47
N LYS A 2 9.54 -7.22 -7.58
CA LYS A 2 8.07 -7.21 -7.48
C LYS A 2 7.56 -5.79 -7.72
N SER A 3 6.45 -5.66 -8.42
CA SER A 3 5.76 -4.38 -8.60
C SER A 3 4.68 -4.24 -7.53
N LEU A 4 4.65 -3.12 -6.81
CA LEU A 4 3.53 -2.78 -5.94
C LEU A 4 2.78 -1.58 -6.50
N THR A 5 1.46 -1.69 -6.48
CA THR A 5 0.56 -0.55 -6.66
C THR A 5 0.18 -0.02 -5.29
N CYS A 6 0.37 1.27 -5.08
CA CYS A 6 0.07 1.95 -3.84
C CYS A 6 -0.95 3.06 -4.10
N VAL A 7 -1.97 3.12 -3.25
CA VAL A 7 -3.02 4.14 -3.29
C VAL A 7 -2.71 5.17 -2.19
N VAL A 8 -2.56 6.44 -2.57
CA VAL A 8 -2.34 7.53 -1.62
C VAL A 8 -3.69 8.07 -1.14
N ILE A 9 -3.91 7.92 0.16
CA ILE A 9 -5.12 8.42 0.79
C ILE A 9 -5.08 9.96 0.84
N GLY A 10 -6.08 10.60 0.25
CA GLY A 10 -6.28 12.06 0.30
C GLY A 10 -5.66 12.85 -0.86
N ASP A 11 -4.90 12.18 -1.73
CA ASP A 11 -4.34 12.77 -2.96
C ASP A 11 -4.95 12.15 -4.24
N GLU A 12 -5.85 11.16 -4.08
CA GLU A 12 -6.51 10.44 -5.19
C GLU A 12 -5.52 9.77 -6.18
N SER A 13 -4.24 9.71 -5.79
CA SER A 13 -3.14 9.22 -6.62
C SER A 13 -2.90 7.74 -6.41
N VAL A 14 -2.77 7.01 -7.52
CA VAL A 14 -2.32 5.62 -7.56
C VAL A 14 -0.97 5.58 -8.26
N PHE A 15 0.05 5.03 -7.61
CA PHE A 15 1.39 4.93 -8.19
C PHE A 15 1.94 3.50 -8.12
N GLY A 16 2.66 3.12 -9.17
CA GLY A 16 3.38 1.87 -9.27
C GLY A 16 4.83 2.06 -8.84
N VAL A 17 5.35 1.13 -8.04
CA VAL A 17 6.73 1.17 -7.55
C VAL A 17 7.36 -0.22 -7.67
N GLU A 18 8.51 -0.27 -8.34
CA GLU A 18 9.32 -1.48 -8.40
C GLU A 18 10.15 -1.66 -7.14
N ILE A 19 9.97 -2.82 -6.52
CA ILE A 19 10.59 -3.18 -5.26
C ILE A 19 11.58 -4.30 -5.48
N GLU A 20 12.81 -4.03 -5.08
CA GLU A 20 13.85 -5.03 -4.95
C GLU A 20 13.79 -5.68 -3.57
N ASP A 21 14.15 -6.96 -3.49
CA ASP A 21 14.06 -7.80 -2.29
C ASP A 21 14.74 -7.22 -1.04
N ARG A 22 15.72 -6.34 -1.24
CA ARG A 22 16.50 -5.72 -0.16
C ARG A 22 15.94 -4.37 0.30
N LYS A 23 14.97 -3.79 -0.41
CA LYS A 23 14.41 -2.48 -0.06
C LYS A 23 13.61 -2.57 1.24
N LYS A 24 13.77 -1.56 2.08
CA LYS A 24 13.04 -1.38 3.34
C LYS A 24 11.87 -0.42 3.20
N VAL A 25 10.93 -0.47 4.14
CA VAL A 25 9.74 0.40 4.17
C VAL A 25 10.12 1.88 4.14
N TRP A 26 11.19 2.32 4.81
CA TRP A 26 11.63 3.72 4.74
C TRP A 26 12.08 4.14 3.33
N GLN A 27 12.64 3.22 2.54
CA GLN A 27 13.04 3.50 1.16
C GLN A 27 11.81 3.62 0.26
N LEU A 28 10.78 2.81 0.51
CA LEU A 28 9.49 2.97 -0.15
C LEU A 28 8.91 4.35 0.18
N LYS A 29 8.79 4.73 1.47
CA LYS A 29 8.32 6.07 1.87
C LYS A 29 9.08 7.19 1.14
N LYS A 30 10.40 7.06 1.02
CA LYS A 30 11.23 8.02 0.28
C LYS A 30 10.86 8.09 -1.21
N MET A 31 10.75 6.96 -1.89
CA MET A 31 10.36 6.90 -3.30
C MET A 31 8.99 7.55 -3.55
N ILE A 32 8.02 7.30 -2.67
CA ILE A 32 6.66 7.87 -2.78
C ILE A 32 6.71 9.40 -2.71
N ALA A 33 7.43 9.93 -1.72
CA ALA A 33 7.53 11.36 -1.52
C ALA A 33 8.28 12.06 -2.66
N GLU A 34 9.32 11.42 -3.20
CA GLU A 34 10.09 11.94 -4.34
C GLU A 34 9.28 11.88 -5.64
N GLU A 35 8.53 10.81 -5.90
CA GLU A 35 7.74 10.64 -7.13
C GLU A 35 6.53 11.59 -7.21
N ASN A 36 5.93 11.92 -6.06
CA ASN A 36 4.75 12.80 -5.98
C ASN A 36 5.11 14.24 -5.61
N ASP A 37 6.40 14.60 -5.56
CA ASP A 37 6.89 15.93 -5.17
C ASP A 37 6.27 16.45 -3.85
N TYR A 38 6.04 15.56 -2.88
CA TYR A 38 5.42 15.95 -1.63
C TYR A 38 6.34 16.86 -0.80
N THR A 39 5.77 17.92 -0.24
CA THR A 39 6.52 18.93 0.53
C THR A 39 6.84 18.50 1.96
N PHE A 40 6.22 17.43 2.45
CA PHE A 40 6.48 16.86 3.78
C PHE A 40 7.65 15.88 3.76
N ALA A 41 8.23 15.59 4.94
CA ALA A 41 9.34 14.66 5.01
C ALA A 41 8.85 13.22 4.77
N PRO A 42 9.59 12.38 4.03
CA PRO A 42 9.16 11.01 3.75
C PRO A 42 8.87 10.17 5.00
N LYS A 43 9.54 10.47 6.11
CA LYS A 43 9.32 9.80 7.40
C LYS A 43 7.91 10.04 7.96
N ASP A 44 7.23 11.10 7.53
CA ASP A 44 5.89 11.48 8.00
C ASP A 44 4.80 10.70 7.25
N LEU A 45 5.13 10.05 6.11
CA LEU A 45 4.24 9.10 5.45
C LEU A 45 3.99 7.89 6.36
N LYS A 46 2.74 7.47 6.44
CA LYS A 46 2.34 6.26 7.14
C LYS A 46 1.85 5.25 6.12
N LEU A 47 2.48 4.07 6.10
CA LEU A 47 2.12 2.99 5.19
C LEU A 47 1.43 1.90 5.98
N TYR A 48 0.36 1.36 5.40
CA TYR A 48 -0.45 0.30 6.00
C TYR A 48 -0.65 -0.80 4.97
N VAL A 49 -0.66 -2.04 5.45
CA VAL A 49 -0.96 -3.20 4.61
C VAL A 49 -2.47 -3.22 4.36
N ALA A 50 -2.88 -3.30 3.09
CA ALA A 50 -4.29 -3.38 2.70
C ALA A 50 -4.83 -4.82 2.84
N LYS A 51 -4.71 -5.40 4.04
CA LYS A 51 -5.21 -6.73 4.37
C LYS A 51 -6.40 -6.66 5.31
N LYS A 52 -7.42 -7.46 5.02
CA LYS A 52 -8.54 -7.72 5.92
C LYS A 52 -8.46 -9.17 6.39
N GLY A 53 -7.98 -9.37 7.61
CA GLY A 53 -7.54 -10.70 8.05
C GLY A 53 -6.32 -11.14 7.24
N ASP A 54 -6.38 -12.34 6.65
CA ASP A 54 -5.28 -12.87 5.82
C ASP A 54 -5.40 -12.49 4.34
N ASN A 55 -6.52 -11.89 3.92
CA ASN A 55 -6.80 -11.58 2.52
C ASN A 55 -6.43 -10.15 2.17
N TRP A 56 -5.72 -9.97 1.05
CA TRP A 56 -5.49 -8.66 0.45
C TRP A 56 -6.79 -8.10 -0.14
N LEU A 57 -7.02 -6.81 0.06
CA LEU A 57 -8.08 -6.10 -0.63
C LEU A 57 -7.74 -6.02 -2.12
N LYS A 58 -8.72 -6.38 -2.95
CA LYS A 58 -8.61 -6.22 -4.41
C LYS A 58 -8.92 -4.77 -4.79
N THR A 59 -8.38 -4.31 -5.91
CA THR A 59 -8.73 -3.01 -6.50
C THR A 59 -10.21 -2.93 -6.89
N SER A 60 -10.84 -4.07 -7.19
CA SER A 60 -12.29 -4.18 -7.42
C SER A 60 -13.14 -4.02 -6.16
N ASP A 61 -12.55 -4.07 -4.95
CA ASP A 61 -13.28 -3.84 -3.70
C ASP A 61 -13.85 -2.41 -3.66
N PRO A 62 -15.15 -2.22 -3.40
CA PRO A 62 -15.77 -0.89 -3.32
C PRO A 62 -15.10 0.04 -2.32
N SER A 63 -14.46 -0.51 -1.28
CA SER A 63 -13.73 0.25 -0.27
C SER A 63 -12.43 0.81 -0.83
N VAL A 64 -11.77 0.10 -1.75
CA VAL A 64 -10.54 0.55 -2.41
C VAL A 64 -10.87 1.62 -3.46
N LYS A 65 -11.92 1.43 -4.26
CA LYS A 65 -12.38 2.48 -5.20
C LYS A 65 -12.71 3.79 -4.50
N ARG A 66 -13.33 3.73 -3.32
CA ARG A 66 -13.60 4.92 -2.51
C ARG A 66 -12.34 5.62 -2.01
N LEU A 67 -11.24 4.90 -1.80
CA LEU A 67 -9.94 5.50 -1.44
C LEU A 67 -9.35 6.28 -2.62
N GLU A 68 -9.54 5.78 -3.84
CA GLU A 68 -9.16 6.51 -5.06
C GLU A 68 -9.97 7.81 -5.16
N ASP A 69 -11.25 7.82 -4.77
CA ASP A 69 -12.09 9.02 -4.66
C ASP A 69 -11.78 9.91 -3.42
N GLY A 70 -10.64 9.69 -2.75
CA GLY A 70 -10.21 10.47 -1.57
C GLY A 70 -11.02 10.22 -0.30
N ASN A 71 -12.01 9.32 -0.33
CA ASN A 71 -12.83 8.96 0.82
C ASN A 71 -12.20 7.80 1.58
N VAL A 72 -12.13 7.87 2.91
CA VAL A 72 -11.62 6.77 3.74
C VAL A 72 -12.79 6.04 4.42
N PRO A 73 -13.25 4.89 3.88
CA PRO A 73 -14.32 4.12 4.49
C PRO A 73 -13.95 3.65 5.90
N ALA A 74 -14.97 3.46 6.75
CA ALA A 74 -14.78 2.94 8.10
C ALA A 74 -14.01 1.61 8.11
N GLN A 75 -14.26 0.73 7.13
CA GLN A 75 -13.56 -0.53 6.99
C GLN A 75 -12.04 -0.36 6.79
N ILE A 76 -11.61 0.64 6.01
CA ILE A 76 -10.18 0.93 5.81
C ILE A 76 -9.56 1.48 7.09
N LYS A 77 -10.28 2.33 7.83
CA LYS A 77 -9.82 2.82 9.14
C LYS A 77 -9.63 1.68 10.13
N ASP A 78 -10.51 0.68 10.10
CA ASP A 78 -10.37 -0.51 10.96
C ASP A 78 -9.16 -1.36 10.57
N ILE A 79 -8.91 -1.53 9.26
CA ILE A 79 -7.70 -2.19 8.75
C ILE A 79 -6.43 -1.47 9.19
N MET A 80 -6.39 -0.14 9.09
CA MET A 80 -5.23 0.66 9.53
C MET A 80 -4.96 0.47 11.03
N LYS A 81 -6.01 0.36 11.85
CA LYS A 81 -5.89 0.09 13.30
C LYS A 81 -5.45 -1.34 13.59
N GLN A 82 -5.96 -2.31 12.85
CA GLN A 82 -5.70 -3.74 13.08
C GLN A 82 -4.28 -4.14 12.65
N ASN A 83 -3.85 -3.71 11.46
CA ASN A 83 -2.55 -4.08 10.90
C ASN A 83 -1.42 -3.22 11.49
N GLY A 84 -1.75 -2.03 11.99
CA GLY A 84 -0.77 -1.06 12.43
C GLY A 84 0.04 -0.46 11.27
N GLU A 85 0.81 0.57 11.58
CA GLU A 85 1.74 1.16 10.63
C GLU A 85 2.90 0.18 10.34
N MET A 86 3.30 0.07 9.08
CA MET A 86 4.47 -0.72 8.69
C MET A 86 5.75 -0.14 9.32
N ASP A 87 6.52 -0.97 10.00
CA ASP A 87 7.80 -0.56 10.58
C ASP A 87 8.79 -0.16 9.47
N ALA A 88 9.31 1.06 9.57
CA ALA A 88 10.20 1.66 8.59
C ALA A 88 11.48 0.81 8.32
N ASN A 89 11.94 0.03 9.30
CA ASN A 89 13.13 -0.80 9.20
C ASN A 89 12.89 -2.17 8.57
N TYR A 90 11.64 -2.59 8.42
CA TYR A 90 11.31 -3.89 7.87
C TYR A 90 11.60 -3.93 6.37
N ARG A 91 12.03 -5.09 5.88
CA ARG A 91 12.16 -5.33 4.44
C ARG A 91 10.76 -5.42 3.83
N LEU A 92 10.60 -4.87 2.63
CA LEU A 92 9.32 -4.90 1.93
C LEU A 92 8.92 -6.33 1.59
N LEU A 93 9.83 -7.18 1.11
CA LEU A 93 9.52 -8.60 0.88
C LEU A 93 9.60 -9.45 2.16
N ASN A 94 9.34 -8.87 3.33
CA ASN A 94 9.18 -9.64 4.56
C ASN A 94 7.89 -10.46 4.49
N THR A 95 7.98 -11.74 4.83
CA THR A 95 6.83 -12.66 4.89
C THR A 95 5.75 -12.16 5.84
N ALA A 96 6.10 -11.33 6.83
CA ALA A 96 5.15 -10.65 7.71
C ALA A 96 4.11 -9.80 6.94
N PHE A 97 4.51 -9.17 5.83
CA PHE A 97 3.58 -8.42 4.99
C PHE A 97 2.84 -9.33 4.01
N GLY A 98 3.48 -10.40 3.55
CA GLY A 98 2.86 -11.45 2.74
C GLY A 98 2.23 -10.93 1.45
N PHE A 99 2.95 -10.09 0.71
CA PHE A 99 2.53 -9.54 -0.59
C PHE A 99 2.17 -10.66 -1.58
N PRO A 100 1.01 -10.57 -2.27
CA PRO A 100 0.58 -11.58 -3.22
C PRO A 100 1.54 -11.62 -4.42
N ASN A 101 1.55 -12.72 -5.16
CA ASN A 101 2.22 -12.74 -6.47
C ASN A 101 1.26 -12.16 -7.52
N GLU A 102 1.78 -11.70 -8.66
CA GLU A 102 0.95 -11.10 -9.73
C GLU A 102 -0.12 -12.08 -10.24
N GLU A 103 0.13 -13.39 -10.20
CA GLU A 103 -0.84 -14.44 -10.54
C GLU A 103 -2.01 -14.56 -9.54
N ASP A 104 -1.81 -14.16 -8.28
CA ASP A 104 -2.89 -14.14 -7.26
C ASP A 104 -3.74 -12.86 -7.34
N ALA A 105 -3.30 -11.88 -8.15
CA ALA A 105 -3.95 -10.58 -8.33
C ALA A 105 -4.92 -10.55 -9.53
N GLU A 106 -5.13 -11.69 -10.21
CA GLU A 106 -6.11 -11.80 -11.29
C GLU A 106 -7.50 -11.38 -10.78
N ASP A 107 -7.94 -10.23 -11.26
CA ASP A 107 -9.33 -9.79 -11.26
C ASP A 107 -10.03 -10.74 -12.24
N ASP A 108 -10.85 -11.65 -11.73
CA ASP A 108 -11.75 -12.51 -12.52
C ASP A 108 -12.54 -11.60 -13.47
N THR A 109 -11.99 -11.35 -14.65
CA THR A 109 -12.62 -10.54 -15.67
C THR A 109 -13.62 -11.46 -16.35
N LYS A 110 -14.89 -11.33 -15.97
CA LYS A 110 -16.00 -11.94 -16.69
C LYS A 110 -16.83 -10.89 -17.40
#